data_AF-A0A968W132-F1
#
_entry.id   AF-A0A968W132-F1
#
_cell.length_a   1.000
_cell.length_b   1.000
_cell.length_c   1.000
_cell.angle_alpha   90.00
_cell.angle_beta   90.00
_cell.angle_gamma   90.00
#
_symmetry.space_group_name_H-M   'P 1'
#
loop_
_entity.id
_entity.type
_entity.pdbx_description
1 polymer ?
#
loop_
_entity_poly.entity_id
_entity_poly.type
_entity_poly.pdbx_seq_one_letter_code
_entity_poly.pdbx_strand_id
1 'polypeptide(L)'
;MFGKQHFYLKNSATIEEMAHINSIVFDKTGTLTAQNKLKIEYNGKPLDWEEKNMLKSVVRNSVHPLSKELSQFFAEQETFPVSNFEETPGQGIKAIVNNIEVMIGSANFVGIEPENRPGAQTHVKMNNQYLGCYFFTPKYRAGMAPMLAHLNKKYETWLLSGDNDLDKPHLSQFFKTGTLRFNQKPEDKSAFVNDLKKQNKQVLMLGDGINDAGAISAANVGIAITEDVFQFTPSSKAILKASQLHLLPWFLQQAHKSIIIVRLSIAISLLYNLLGIYFALTGKLTPLLAAIFNARQLRYGCGFCYANHFVCGCKKTYNEGRP
;
A
#
# COMPACT_ATOMS: atom_id res chain seq x y z
N MET A 1 -19.14 -4.47 3.26
CA MET A 1 -18.76 -3.52 2.19
C MET A 1 -17.26 -3.51 1.90
N PHE A 2 -16.39 -3.20 2.86
CA PHE A 2 -14.93 -3.07 2.64
C PHE A 2 -14.25 -4.34 2.14
N GLY A 3 -14.62 -5.51 2.69
CA GLY A 3 -14.05 -6.79 2.22
C GLY A 3 -14.34 -7.11 0.74
N LYS A 4 -15.42 -6.57 0.14
CA LYS A 4 -15.69 -6.72 -1.31
C LYS A 4 -14.68 -5.94 -2.16
N GLN A 5 -14.07 -4.90 -1.59
CA GLN A 5 -13.01 -4.10 -2.20
C GLN A 5 -11.63 -4.49 -1.63
N HIS A 6 -11.51 -5.72 -1.11
CA HIS A 6 -10.27 -6.27 -0.55
C HIS A 6 -9.61 -5.41 0.54
N PHE A 7 -10.44 -4.75 1.35
CA PHE A 7 -10.02 -4.07 2.57
C PHE A 7 -10.59 -4.81 3.78
N TYR A 8 -9.70 -5.42 4.56
CA TYR A 8 -10.04 -6.32 5.66
C TYR A 8 -9.66 -5.68 6.98
N LEU A 9 -10.65 -5.50 7.85
CA LEU A 9 -10.47 -4.94 9.18
C LEU A 9 -10.40 -6.07 10.20
N LYS A 10 -9.48 -6.01 11.17
CA LYS A 10 -9.41 -7.00 12.25
C LYS A 10 -10.54 -6.81 13.27
N ASN A 11 -10.98 -5.57 13.49
CA ASN A 11 -12.05 -5.23 14.41
C ASN A 11 -12.97 -4.15 13.81
N SER A 12 -14.20 -4.05 14.32
CA SER A 12 -15.16 -3.01 13.90
C SER A 12 -14.81 -1.62 14.45
N ALA A 13 -14.14 -1.54 15.60
CA ALA A 13 -13.67 -0.30 16.21
C ALA A 13 -12.74 0.50 15.29
N THR A 14 -11.97 -0.18 14.42
CA THR A 14 -11.13 0.47 13.40
C THR A 14 -11.94 1.42 12.52
N ILE A 15 -13.21 1.11 12.19
CA ILE A 15 -14.05 2.00 11.37
C ILE A 15 -14.29 3.33 12.08
N GLU A 16 -14.52 3.30 13.39
CA GLU A 16 -14.72 4.48 14.20
C GLU A 16 -13.44 5.31 14.30
N GLU A 17 -12.30 4.67 14.57
CA GLU A 17 -10.99 5.34 14.60
C GLU A 17 -10.65 5.98 13.24
N MET A 18 -10.91 5.26 12.14
CA MET A 18 -10.74 5.77 10.77
C MET A 18 -11.56 7.04 10.50
N ALA A 19 -12.75 7.14 11.09
CA ALA A 19 -13.61 8.30 10.96
C ALA A 19 -13.13 9.52 11.76
N HIS A 20 -12.09 9.39 12.58
CA HIS A 20 -11.51 10.49 13.34
C HIS A 20 -10.12 10.92 12.85
N ILE A 21 -9.56 10.20 11.88
CA ILE A 21 -8.24 10.48 11.29
C ILE A 21 -8.19 11.89 10.72
N ASN A 22 -7.08 12.58 11.01
CA ASN A 22 -6.75 13.88 10.45
C ASN A 22 -5.35 13.93 9.80
N SER A 23 -4.49 12.96 10.12
CA SER A 23 -3.13 12.88 9.60
C SER A 23 -2.88 11.49 9.00
N ILE A 24 -2.29 11.44 7.81
CA ILE A 24 -1.99 10.22 7.09
C ILE A 24 -0.49 10.17 6.82
N VAL A 25 0.15 9.09 7.26
CA VAL A 25 1.57 8.84 7.07
C VAL A 25 1.72 7.65 6.12
N PHE A 26 2.45 7.86 5.04
CA PHE A 26 2.77 6.84 4.06
C PHE A 26 4.21 6.37 4.23
N ASP A 27 4.43 5.07 4.23
CA ASP A 27 5.72 4.53 3.83
C ASP A 27 5.90 4.65 2.31
N LYS A 28 7.14 4.78 1.83
CA LYS A 28 7.42 4.80 0.39
C LYS A 28 7.52 3.40 -0.20
N THR A 29 8.33 2.53 0.39
CA THR A 29 8.78 1.28 -0.23
C THR A 29 7.76 0.19 0.05
N GLY A 30 7.30 -0.50 -0.99
CA GLY A 30 6.23 -1.49 -0.86
C GLY A 30 4.81 -0.92 -0.65
N THR A 31 4.70 0.33 -0.18
CA THR A 31 3.42 1.04 0.00
C THR A 31 3.04 1.89 -1.21
N LEU A 32 3.74 3.01 -1.49
CA LEU A 32 3.47 3.83 -2.68
C LEU A 32 4.11 3.26 -3.94
N THR A 33 5.19 2.51 -3.78
CA THR A 33 5.84 1.75 -4.84
C THR A 33 5.34 0.30 -4.84
N ALA A 34 5.25 -0.29 -6.03
CA ALA A 34 4.90 -1.70 -6.16
C ALA A 34 6.07 -2.57 -5.70
N GLN A 35 5.78 -3.60 -4.90
CA GLN A 35 6.79 -4.59 -4.54
C GLN A 35 7.24 -5.34 -5.79
N ASN A 36 8.56 -5.55 -5.92
CA ASN A 36 9.17 -6.33 -7.00
C ASN A 36 8.76 -5.88 -8.42
N LYS A 37 8.58 -4.57 -8.62
CA LYS A 37 8.42 -3.99 -9.96
C LYS A 37 9.33 -2.79 -10.12
N LEU A 38 10.32 -2.93 -11.00
CA LEU A 38 11.23 -1.86 -11.35
C LEU A 38 10.83 -1.26 -12.70
N LYS A 39 10.95 0.06 -12.82
CA LYS A 39 10.97 0.73 -14.12
C LYS A 39 12.42 0.70 -14.59
N ILE A 40 12.61 0.17 -15.78
CA ILE A 40 13.93 0.02 -16.42
C ILE A 40 14.06 1.07 -17.51
N GLU A 41 15.10 1.88 -17.42
CA GLU A 41 15.46 2.87 -18.44
C GLU A 41 16.88 2.58 -18.93
N TYR A 42 17.07 2.53 -20.24
CA TYR A 42 18.39 2.32 -20.84
C TYR A 42 18.99 3.65 -21.29
N ASN A 43 20.26 3.87 -20.95
CA ASN A 43 21.05 5.01 -21.42
C ASN A 43 22.32 4.49 -22.08
N GLY A 44 22.54 4.85 -23.35
CA GLY A 44 23.71 4.44 -24.10
C GLY A 44 23.46 4.34 -25.60
N LYS A 45 24.38 3.67 -26.30
CA LYS A 45 24.24 3.36 -27.73
C LYS A 45 22.96 2.54 -27.93
N PRO A 46 22.06 2.94 -28.85
CA PRO A 46 20.89 2.15 -29.19
C PRO A 46 21.28 0.71 -29.53
N LEU A 47 20.62 -0.23 -28.86
CA LEU A 47 20.91 -1.65 -29.06
C LEU A 47 20.15 -2.19 -30.27
N ASP A 48 20.86 -2.91 -31.12
CA ASP A 48 20.26 -3.65 -32.23
C ASP A 48 19.52 -4.91 -31.75
N TRP A 49 18.90 -5.63 -32.70
CA TRP A 49 18.14 -6.84 -32.41
C TRP A 49 19.02 -7.96 -31.85
N GLU A 50 20.24 -8.12 -32.37
CA GLU A 50 21.15 -9.19 -31.95
C GLU A 50 21.72 -8.91 -30.56
N GLU A 51 22.15 -7.67 -30.29
CA GLU A 51 22.62 -7.21 -28.98
C GLU A 51 21.55 -7.45 -27.89
N LYS A 52 20.27 -7.17 -28.17
CA LYS A 52 19.16 -7.43 -27.23
C LYS A 52 18.95 -8.92 -26.95
N ASN A 53 19.00 -9.76 -27.98
CA ASN A 53 18.89 -11.22 -27.83
C ASN A 53 20.08 -11.79 -27.05
N MET A 54 21.30 -11.30 -27.29
CA MET A 54 22.48 -11.67 -26.51
C MET A 54 22.32 -11.30 -25.04
N LEU A 55 21.86 -10.07 -24.74
CA LEU A 55 21.59 -9.66 -23.35
C LEU A 55 20.57 -10.56 -22.67
N LYS A 56 19.43 -10.81 -23.33
CA LYS A 56 18.38 -11.72 -22.83
C LYS A 56 18.94 -13.09 -22.50
N SER A 57 19.79 -13.61 -23.37
CA SER A 57 20.43 -14.93 -23.23
C SER A 57 21.32 -14.99 -21.99
N VAL A 58 22.16 -13.96 -21.77
CA VAL A 58 23.05 -13.91 -20.60
C VAL A 58 22.28 -13.70 -19.30
N VAL A 59 21.40 -12.70 -19.21
CA VAL A 59 20.71 -12.36 -17.95
C VAL A 59 19.74 -13.45 -17.46
N ARG A 60 19.20 -14.27 -18.37
CA ARG A 60 18.32 -15.39 -18.02
C ARG A 60 19.01 -16.46 -17.16
N ASN A 61 20.34 -16.59 -17.25
CA ASN A 61 21.09 -17.60 -16.51
C ASN A 61 21.41 -17.19 -15.07
N SER A 62 21.23 -15.92 -14.70
CA SER A 62 21.49 -15.42 -13.34
C SER A 62 20.25 -15.48 -12.46
N VAL A 63 20.45 -15.82 -11.18
CA VAL A 63 19.39 -15.82 -10.16
C VAL A 63 19.19 -14.46 -9.48
N HIS A 64 20.06 -13.48 -9.76
CA HIS A 64 20.05 -12.16 -9.14
C HIS A 64 18.76 -11.38 -9.48
N PRO A 65 18.16 -10.64 -8.52
CA PRO A 65 16.90 -9.91 -8.76
C PRO A 65 16.95 -8.96 -9.96
N LEU A 66 18.00 -8.16 -10.12
CA LEU A 66 18.13 -7.24 -11.27
C LEU A 66 18.25 -7.98 -12.61
N SER A 67 18.90 -9.14 -12.63
CA SER A 67 19.01 -9.99 -13.83
C SER A 67 17.65 -10.59 -14.21
N LYS A 68 16.86 -11.00 -13.21
CA LYS A 68 15.47 -11.45 -13.41
C LYS A 68 14.59 -10.34 -14.00
N GLU A 69 14.70 -9.12 -13.46
CA GLU A 69 13.97 -7.96 -13.99
C GLU A 69 14.39 -7.63 -15.43
N LEU A 70 15.69 -7.63 -15.75
CA LEU A 70 16.16 -7.46 -17.14
C LEU A 70 15.71 -8.59 -18.06
N SER A 71 15.71 -9.83 -17.57
CA SER A 71 15.18 -10.97 -18.34
C SER A 71 13.70 -10.74 -18.67
N GLN A 72 12.88 -10.28 -17.71
CA GLN A 72 11.48 -9.94 -17.97
C GLN A 72 11.32 -8.75 -18.91
N PHE A 73 12.18 -7.73 -18.81
CA PHE A 73 12.19 -6.59 -19.72
C PHE A 73 12.41 -7.00 -21.17
N PHE A 74 13.22 -8.03 -21.39
CA PHE A 74 13.46 -8.64 -22.69
C PHE A 74 12.61 -9.89 -22.94
N ALA A 75 11.39 -9.97 -22.41
CA ALA A 75 10.53 -11.15 -22.56
C ALA A 75 10.20 -11.51 -24.03
N GLU A 76 10.14 -10.51 -24.91
CA GLU A 76 9.84 -10.68 -26.34
C GLU A 76 11.09 -11.02 -27.19
N GLN A 77 12.28 -10.98 -26.59
CA GLN A 77 13.54 -11.28 -27.28
C GLN A 77 13.78 -12.79 -27.32
N GLU A 78 14.46 -13.25 -28.37
CA GLU A 78 14.89 -14.63 -28.49
C GLU A 78 16.10 -14.93 -27.59
N THR A 79 16.37 -16.22 -27.40
CA THR A 79 17.56 -16.67 -26.65
C THR A 79 18.48 -17.46 -27.54
N PHE A 80 19.77 -17.14 -27.47
CA PHE A 80 20.86 -17.86 -28.09
C PHE A 80 21.55 -18.80 -27.08
N PRO A 81 22.27 -19.83 -27.57
CA PRO A 81 23.14 -20.64 -26.72
C PRO A 81 24.22 -19.79 -26.03
N VAL A 82 24.39 -20.01 -24.74
CA VAL A 82 25.38 -19.32 -23.92
C VAL A 82 26.49 -20.31 -23.56
N SER A 83 27.74 -19.89 -23.70
CA SER A 83 28.92 -20.64 -23.28
C SER A 83 29.76 -19.82 -22.30
N ASN A 84 30.59 -20.49 -21.50
CA ASN A 84 31.49 -19.86 -20.51
C ASN A 84 30.78 -18.83 -19.61
N PHE A 85 29.59 -19.18 -19.10
CA PHE A 85 28.86 -18.34 -18.16
C PHE A 85 29.56 -18.32 -16.80
N GLU A 86 29.88 -17.12 -16.32
CA GLU A 86 30.49 -16.85 -15.03
C GLU A 86 29.71 -15.75 -14.32
N GLU A 87 29.34 -16.00 -13.06
CA GLU A 87 28.70 -15.03 -12.19
C GLU A 87 29.63 -14.72 -11.02
N THR A 88 30.02 -13.44 -10.90
CA THR A 88 30.83 -12.95 -9.78
C THR A 88 29.89 -12.22 -8.81
N PRO A 89 29.60 -12.81 -7.63
CA PRO A 89 28.66 -12.25 -6.67
C PRO A 89 28.98 -10.79 -6.31
N GLY A 90 27.97 -9.93 -6.39
CA GLY A 90 28.10 -8.50 -6.09
C GLY A 90 28.83 -7.67 -7.15
N GLN A 91 29.35 -8.28 -8.21
CA GLN A 91 30.04 -7.57 -9.28
C GLN A 91 29.31 -7.62 -10.62
N GLY A 92 28.98 -8.82 -11.13
CA GLY A 92 28.38 -8.95 -12.45
C GLY A 92 28.42 -10.37 -13.02
N ILE A 93 27.92 -10.50 -14.24
CA ILE A 93 27.89 -11.72 -15.02
C ILE A 93 28.64 -11.53 -16.34
N LYS A 94 29.31 -12.58 -16.78
CA LYS A 94 30.08 -12.64 -18.02
C LYS A 94 29.75 -13.93 -18.75
N ALA A 95 29.59 -13.87 -20.07
CA ALA A 95 29.40 -15.07 -20.88
C ALA A 95 29.78 -14.83 -22.35
N ILE A 96 29.83 -15.91 -23.13
CA ILE A 96 30.08 -15.87 -24.58
C ILE A 96 28.80 -16.31 -25.32
N VAL A 97 28.31 -15.46 -26.22
CA VAL A 97 27.16 -15.70 -27.09
C VAL A 97 27.57 -15.37 -28.52
N ASN A 98 27.38 -16.27 -29.48
CA ASN A 98 27.82 -16.10 -30.88
C ASN A 98 29.30 -15.64 -31.01
N ASN A 99 30.20 -16.22 -30.20
CA ASN A 99 31.61 -15.85 -30.09
C ASN A 99 31.88 -14.39 -29.61
N ILE A 100 30.86 -13.69 -29.15
CA ILE A 100 30.96 -12.35 -28.56
C ILE A 100 30.94 -12.47 -27.04
N GLU A 101 31.95 -11.87 -26.40
CA GLU A 101 31.99 -11.74 -24.94
C GLU A 101 31.01 -10.64 -24.50
N VAL A 102 30.08 -11.00 -23.63
CA VAL A 102 29.06 -10.11 -23.06
C VAL A 102 29.29 -10.02 -21.55
N MET A 103 29.45 -8.79 -21.05
CA MET A 103 29.61 -8.49 -19.63
C MET A 103 28.49 -7.56 -19.15
N ILE A 104 27.85 -7.92 -18.04
CA ILE A 104 26.72 -7.20 -17.45
C ILE A 104 26.97 -7.07 -15.95
N GLY A 105 27.14 -5.86 -15.41
CA GLY A 105 27.47 -5.71 -13.99
C GLY A 105 27.68 -4.28 -13.51
N SER A 106 28.36 -4.15 -12.37
CA SER A 106 28.82 -2.87 -11.83
C SER A 106 29.78 -2.15 -12.78
N ALA A 107 29.93 -0.83 -12.61
CA ALA A 107 30.87 -0.02 -13.40
C ALA A 107 32.31 -0.59 -13.35
N ASN A 108 32.77 -0.95 -12.15
CA ASN A 108 34.08 -1.56 -11.94
C ASN A 108 34.23 -2.90 -12.68
N PHE A 109 33.18 -3.72 -12.71
CA PHE A 109 33.20 -5.02 -13.37
C PHE A 109 33.37 -4.90 -14.89
N VAL A 110 32.73 -3.91 -15.51
CA VAL A 110 32.89 -3.66 -16.95
C VAL A 110 34.12 -2.79 -17.28
N GLY A 111 34.82 -2.29 -16.26
CA GLY A 111 36.03 -1.48 -16.39
C GLY A 111 35.76 -0.02 -16.81
N ILE A 112 34.67 0.57 -16.31
CA ILE A 112 34.38 2.00 -16.49
C ILE A 112 34.34 2.70 -15.13
N GLU A 113 34.55 4.02 -15.15
CA GLU A 113 34.36 4.85 -13.95
C GLU A 113 32.89 4.88 -13.55
N PRO A 114 32.56 4.69 -12.26
CA PRO A 114 31.19 4.74 -11.78
C PRO A 114 30.61 6.13 -12.00
N GLU A 115 29.51 6.19 -12.76
CA GLU A 115 28.76 7.42 -12.90
C GLU A 115 28.10 7.72 -11.55
N ASN A 116 28.26 8.95 -11.05
CA ASN A 116 27.68 9.36 -9.76
C ASN A 116 26.17 9.66 -9.91
N ARG A 117 25.46 8.78 -10.61
CA ARG A 117 24.02 8.82 -10.74
C ARG A 117 23.40 7.96 -9.64
N PRO A 118 22.44 8.48 -8.88
CA PRO A 118 21.89 7.72 -7.78
C PRO A 118 20.88 6.65 -8.24
N GLY A 119 20.87 5.49 -7.58
CA GLY A 119 19.97 4.37 -7.89
C GLY A 119 20.71 3.10 -8.32
N ALA A 120 19.99 1.97 -8.39
CA ALA A 120 20.57 0.72 -8.87
C ALA A 120 20.83 0.80 -10.37
N GLN A 121 22.04 0.41 -10.79
CA GLN A 121 22.50 0.47 -12.16
C GLN A 121 23.22 -0.81 -12.55
N THR A 122 23.04 -1.21 -13.81
CA THR A 122 23.76 -2.33 -14.41
C THR A 122 24.30 -1.90 -15.76
N HIS A 123 25.62 -1.98 -15.91
CA HIS A 123 26.36 -1.61 -17.10
C HIS A 123 26.52 -2.79 -18.05
N VAL A 124 26.57 -2.50 -19.34
CA VAL A 124 26.70 -3.48 -20.41
C VAL A 124 27.91 -3.19 -21.27
N LYS A 125 28.71 -4.23 -21.51
CA LYS A 125 29.86 -4.22 -22.41
C LYS A 125 29.83 -5.47 -23.29
N MET A 126 30.05 -5.30 -24.59
CA MET A 126 30.15 -6.41 -25.54
C MET A 126 31.41 -6.27 -26.39
N ASN A 127 32.17 -7.35 -26.54
CA ASN A 127 33.43 -7.36 -27.32
C ASN A 127 34.37 -6.19 -26.99
N ASN A 128 34.58 -5.97 -25.69
CA ASN A 128 35.33 -4.85 -25.14
C ASN A 128 34.78 -3.42 -25.42
N GLN A 129 33.65 -3.29 -26.11
CA GLN A 129 32.95 -2.03 -26.35
C GLN A 129 31.86 -1.79 -25.30
N TYR A 130 31.92 -0.64 -24.63
CA TYR A 130 30.87 -0.22 -23.70
C TYR A 130 29.63 0.23 -24.48
N LEU A 131 28.47 -0.35 -24.17
CA LEU A 131 27.21 -0.03 -24.86
C LEU A 131 26.38 0.99 -24.08
N GLY A 132 26.29 0.83 -22.76
CA GLY A 132 25.45 1.69 -21.92
C GLY A 132 25.14 1.08 -20.56
N CYS A 133 24.16 1.67 -19.87
CA CYS A 133 23.68 1.20 -18.58
C CYS A 133 22.15 1.19 -18.50
N TYR A 134 21.64 0.27 -17.67
CA TYR A 134 20.25 0.18 -17.26
C TYR A 134 20.08 0.78 -15.88
N PHE A 135 19.17 1.74 -15.77
CA PHE A 135 18.72 2.31 -14.52
C PHE A 135 17.48 1.57 -14.04
N PHE A 136 17.48 1.17 -12.77
CA PHE A 136 16.35 0.56 -12.12
C PHE A 136 15.77 1.53 -11.09
N THR A 137 14.55 1.98 -11.33
CA THR A 137 13.83 2.86 -10.41
C THR A 137 12.58 2.17 -9.87
N PRO A 138 12.26 2.30 -8.57
CA PRO A 138 11.02 1.75 -8.03
C PRO A 138 9.79 2.28 -8.78
N LYS A 139 8.91 1.38 -9.22
CA LYS A 139 7.70 1.77 -9.94
C LYS A 139 6.62 2.22 -8.95
N TYR A 140 6.18 3.47 -9.05
CA TYR A 140 5.01 3.96 -8.30
C TYR A 140 3.71 3.25 -8.73
N ARG A 141 2.81 3.04 -7.77
CA ARG A 141 1.51 2.39 -8.00
C ARG A 141 0.59 3.30 -8.83
N ALA A 142 -0.24 2.67 -9.67
CA ALA A 142 -1.25 3.37 -10.45
C ALA A 142 -2.27 4.07 -9.54
N GLY A 143 -2.75 5.25 -9.96
CA GLY A 143 -3.74 6.02 -9.20
C GLY A 143 -3.19 6.77 -7.99
N MET A 144 -1.88 6.73 -7.73
CA MET A 144 -1.24 7.44 -6.61
C MET A 144 -1.50 8.97 -6.68
N ALA A 145 -1.24 9.58 -7.84
CA ALA A 145 -1.39 11.03 -8.02
C ALA A 145 -2.81 11.55 -7.69
N PRO A 146 -3.90 11.02 -8.30
CA PRO A 146 -5.25 11.48 -7.96
C PRO A 146 -5.66 11.13 -6.52
N MET A 147 -5.17 10.01 -5.98
CA MET A 147 -5.41 9.64 -4.59
C MET A 147 -4.81 10.68 -3.62
N LEU A 148 -3.52 10.99 -3.76
CA LEU A 148 -2.84 11.98 -2.91
C LEU A 148 -3.47 13.37 -3.07
N ALA A 149 -3.79 13.77 -4.29
CA ALA A 149 -4.49 15.04 -4.54
C ALA A 149 -5.84 15.13 -3.82
N HIS A 150 -6.59 14.03 -3.73
CA HIS A 150 -7.84 13.99 -2.95
C HIS A 150 -7.55 14.08 -1.45
N LEU A 151 -6.63 13.28 -0.93
CA LEU A 151 -6.33 13.23 0.50
C LEU A 151 -5.80 14.57 1.03
N ASN A 152 -4.93 15.23 0.28
CA ASN A 152 -4.31 16.51 0.66
C ASN A 152 -5.32 17.66 0.87
N LYS A 153 -6.55 17.53 0.35
CA LYS A 153 -7.62 18.51 0.55
C LYS A 153 -8.17 18.51 1.97
N LYS A 154 -8.13 17.36 2.66
CA LYS A 154 -8.78 17.17 3.97
C LYS A 154 -7.82 16.72 5.07
N TYR A 155 -6.74 16.01 4.70
CA TYR A 155 -5.82 15.40 5.65
C TYR A 155 -4.43 16.02 5.52
N GLU A 156 -3.70 15.98 6.62
CA GLU A 156 -2.28 16.28 6.65
C GLU A 156 -1.50 15.03 6.24
N THR A 157 -0.85 15.07 5.09
CA THR A 157 -0.18 13.90 4.50
C THR A 157 1.33 13.99 4.65
N TRP A 158 1.92 12.89 5.09
CA TRP A 158 3.34 12.74 5.35
C TRP A 158 3.89 11.54 4.59
N LEU A 159 5.15 11.63 4.15
CA LEU A 159 5.89 10.50 3.62
C LEU A 159 7.11 10.22 4.49
N LEU A 160 7.27 8.96 4.88
CA LEU A 160 8.48 8.44 5.50
C LEU A 160 9.14 7.44 4.56
N SER A 161 10.45 7.55 4.39
CA SER A 161 11.24 6.65 3.57
C SER A 161 12.57 6.34 4.25
N GLY A 162 12.98 5.08 4.21
CA GLY A 162 14.34 4.66 4.59
C GLY A 162 15.37 5.01 3.51
N ASP A 163 14.91 5.08 2.25
CA ASP A 163 15.77 5.42 1.12
C ASP A 163 16.24 6.88 1.20
N ASN A 164 17.29 7.18 0.43
CA ASN A 164 17.80 8.53 0.21
C ASN A 164 16.80 9.43 -0.53
N ASP A 165 17.09 10.72 -0.55
CA ASP A 165 16.20 11.78 -1.01
C ASP A 165 16.16 11.97 -2.53
N LEU A 166 16.58 10.96 -3.29
CA LEU A 166 16.61 11.01 -4.76
C LEU A 166 15.23 11.22 -5.37
N ASP A 167 14.22 10.61 -4.77
CA ASP A 167 12.84 10.71 -5.21
C ASP A 167 12.17 12.02 -4.77
N LYS A 168 12.85 12.86 -3.99
CA LYS A 168 12.28 14.09 -3.42
C LYS A 168 11.76 15.06 -4.47
N PRO A 169 12.44 15.34 -5.60
CA PRO A 169 11.91 16.26 -6.61
C PRO A 169 10.58 15.75 -7.20
N HIS A 170 10.49 14.45 -7.49
CA HIS A 170 9.27 13.84 -8.00
C HIS A 170 8.14 13.83 -6.95
N LEU A 171 8.45 13.43 -5.71
CA LEU A 171 7.45 13.31 -4.65
C LEU A 171 6.98 14.67 -4.10
N SER A 172 7.81 15.70 -4.17
CA SER A 172 7.45 17.06 -3.78
C SER A 172 6.30 17.66 -4.59
N GLN A 173 6.00 17.12 -5.76
CA GLN A 173 4.85 17.52 -6.57
C GLN A 173 3.52 17.03 -5.98
N PHE A 174 3.55 15.99 -5.14
CA PHE A 174 2.35 15.36 -4.56
C PHE A 174 2.17 15.64 -3.07
N PHE A 175 3.20 16.12 -2.38
CA PHE A 175 3.19 16.39 -0.94
C PHE A 175 3.46 17.86 -0.66
N LYS A 176 2.96 18.36 0.46
CA LYS A 176 3.23 19.74 0.89
C LYS A 176 4.69 19.89 1.33
N THR A 177 5.21 21.11 1.24
CA THR A 177 6.58 21.41 1.71
C THR A 177 6.75 21.01 3.17
N GLY A 178 7.86 20.32 3.47
CA GLY A 178 8.19 19.89 4.83
C GLY A 178 7.57 18.57 5.27
N THR A 179 6.73 17.92 4.45
CA THR A 179 6.08 16.65 4.84
C THR A 179 6.77 15.38 4.33
N LEU A 180 7.89 15.53 3.62
CA LEU A 180 8.72 14.43 3.14
C LEU A 180 9.92 14.21 4.07
N ARG A 181 10.10 12.99 4.58
CA ARG A 181 11.27 12.60 5.38
C ARG A 181 11.92 11.34 4.80
N PHE A 182 13.21 11.47 4.49
CA PHE A 182 14.05 10.41 3.91
C PHE A 182 15.11 9.96 4.92
N ASN A 183 15.84 8.88 4.61
CA ASN A 183 16.86 8.29 5.47
C ASN A 183 16.35 7.96 6.89
N GLN A 184 15.08 7.56 7.02
CA GLN A 184 14.45 7.23 8.29
C GLN A 184 14.67 5.76 8.66
N LYS A 185 15.23 5.49 9.84
CA LYS A 185 15.30 4.14 10.40
C LYS A 185 13.92 3.68 10.89
N PRO A 186 13.69 2.37 11.08
CA PRO A 186 12.43 1.86 11.61
C PRO A 186 12.00 2.54 12.93
N GLU A 187 12.96 2.81 13.82
CA GLU A 187 12.74 3.49 15.09
C GLU A 187 12.28 4.93 14.88
N ASP A 188 12.92 5.66 13.96
CA ASP A 188 12.58 7.05 13.62
C ASP A 188 11.15 7.16 13.10
N LYS A 189 10.70 6.18 12.28
CA LYS A 189 9.32 6.15 11.79
C LYS A 189 8.31 6.02 12.92
N SER A 190 8.60 5.14 13.88
CA SER A 190 7.73 4.94 15.05
C SER A 190 7.72 6.15 15.98
N ALA A 191 8.88 6.79 16.19
CA ALA A 191 9.01 8.01 16.98
C ALA A 191 8.20 9.17 16.35
N PHE A 192 8.31 9.33 15.03
CA PHE A 192 7.56 10.34 14.30
C PHE A 192 6.03 10.18 14.45
N VAL A 193 5.52 8.95 14.32
CA VAL A 193 4.10 8.68 14.53
C VAL A 193 3.67 9.01 15.97
N ASN A 194 4.48 8.67 16.95
CA ASN A 194 4.21 9.01 18.35
C ASN A 194 4.22 10.51 18.61
N ASP A 195 5.12 11.26 17.98
CA ASP A 195 5.19 12.71 18.12
C ASP A 195 3.98 13.41 17.49
N LEU A 196 3.47 12.93 16.37
CA LEU A 196 2.19 13.39 15.82
C LEU A 196 1.04 13.12 16.80
N LYS A 197 1.01 11.93 17.43
CA LYS A 197 -0.02 11.61 18.43
C LYS A 197 0.07 12.48 19.68
N LYS A 198 1.27 12.81 20.15
CA LYS A 198 1.48 13.77 21.27
C LYS A 198 0.93 15.16 20.93
N GLN A 199 0.89 15.52 19.64
CA GLN A 199 0.26 16.75 19.14
C GLN A 199 -1.26 16.61 18.96
N ASN A 200 -1.88 15.61 19.60
CA ASN A 200 -3.32 15.28 19.49
C ASN A 200 -3.80 14.97 18.07
N LYS A 201 -2.90 14.56 17.17
CA LYS A 201 -3.29 14.10 15.84
C LYS A 201 -3.84 12.67 15.92
N GLN A 202 -4.83 12.39 15.08
CA GLN A 202 -5.36 11.05 14.86
C GLN A 202 -4.70 10.51 13.60
N VAL A 203 -3.75 9.60 13.79
CA VAL A 203 -2.78 9.20 12.78
C VAL A 203 -3.15 7.87 12.15
N LEU A 204 -3.24 7.87 10.82
CA LEU A 204 -3.32 6.69 9.97
C LEU A 204 -1.93 6.41 9.39
N MET A 205 -1.35 5.25 9.69
CA MET A 205 -0.08 4.80 9.08
C MET A 205 -0.36 3.73 8.03
N LEU A 206 0.19 3.93 6.83
CA LEU A 206 0.14 2.98 5.72
C LEU A 206 1.54 2.46 5.46
N GLY A 207 1.67 1.14 5.45
CA GLY A 207 2.97 0.50 5.40
C GLY A 207 2.92 -0.92 4.86
N ASP A 208 4.07 -1.51 4.52
CA ASP A 208 4.13 -2.89 4.00
C ASP A 208 4.15 -3.96 5.11
N GLY A 209 4.36 -3.54 6.37
CA GLY A 209 4.35 -4.41 7.54
C GLY A 209 5.70 -5.06 7.85
N ILE A 210 6.75 -4.78 7.07
CA ILE A 210 8.09 -5.37 7.26
C ILE A 210 8.98 -4.38 8.00
N ASN A 211 9.27 -3.23 7.39
CA ASN A 211 10.20 -2.24 7.94
C ASN A 211 9.52 -1.14 8.76
N ASP A 212 8.20 -1.12 8.77
CA ASP A 212 7.36 -0.09 9.37
C ASP A 212 6.36 -0.67 10.38
N ALA A 213 6.50 -1.95 10.75
CA ALA A 213 5.65 -2.62 11.73
C ALA A 213 5.53 -1.83 13.04
N GLY A 214 6.62 -1.24 13.53
CA GLY A 214 6.62 -0.37 14.72
C GLY A 214 5.79 0.90 14.54
N ALA A 215 5.92 1.57 13.38
CA ALA A 215 5.14 2.77 13.06
C ALA A 215 3.65 2.44 12.83
N ILE A 216 3.34 1.33 12.16
CA ILE A 216 1.98 0.81 11.97
C ILE A 216 1.33 0.53 13.33
N SER A 217 2.04 -0.13 14.24
CA SER A 217 1.52 -0.44 15.57
C SER A 217 1.35 0.80 16.46
N ALA A 218 2.19 1.83 16.28
CA ALA A 218 2.12 3.05 17.06
C ALA A 218 0.95 3.97 16.65
N ALA A 219 0.50 3.89 15.40
CA ALA A 219 -0.58 4.72 14.86
C ALA A 219 -1.94 4.45 15.52
N ASN A 220 -2.88 5.41 15.41
CA ASN A 220 -4.27 5.16 15.81
C ASN A 220 -4.87 4.07 14.93
N VAL A 221 -4.63 4.15 13.62
CA VAL A 221 -4.97 3.10 12.67
C VAL A 221 -3.73 2.75 11.85
N GLY A 222 -3.25 1.52 11.98
CA GLY A 222 -2.20 0.97 11.13
C GLY A 222 -2.80 0.08 10.05
N ILE A 223 -2.53 0.39 8.78
CA ILE A 223 -2.97 -0.42 7.63
C ILE A 223 -1.75 -1.01 6.92
N ALA A 224 -1.71 -2.34 6.84
CA ALA A 224 -0.73 -3.05 6.03
C ALA A 224 -1.19 -3.11 4.56
N ILE A 225 -0.32 -2.71 3.65
CA ILE A 225 -0.49 -2.76 2.20
C ILE A 225 0.23 -4.00 1.68
N THR A 226 -0.52 -4.92 1.07
CA THR A 226 0.03 -6.20 0.61
C THR A 226 -0.42 -6.56 -0.80
N GLU A 227 0.46 -7.17 -1.58
CA GLU A 227 0.09 -7.79 -2.86
C GLU A 227 -0.78 -9.03 -2.65
N ASP A 228 -0.46 -9.80 -1.60
CA ASP A 228 -1.20 -10.99 -1.17
C ASP A 228 -1.87 -10.76 0.19
N VAL A 229 -3.20 -10.75 0.19
CA VAL A 229 -4.01 -10.54 1.40
C VAL A 229 -3.88 -11.68 2.43
N PHE A 230 -3.31 -12.82 2.04
CA PHE A 230 -2.97 -13.91 2.96
C PHE A 230 -1.67 -13.67 3.71
N GLN A 231 -0.84 -12.72 3.28
CA GLN A 231 0.36 -12.30 4.01
C GLN A 231 -0.06 -11.46 5.23
N PHE A 232 -0.08 -12.10 6.39
CA PHE A 232 -0.56 -11.50 7.62
C PHE A 232 0.50 -10.60 8.26
N THR A 233 0.12 -9.35 8.56
CA THR A 233 0.91 -8.41 9.38
C THR A 233 0.29 -8.31 10.77
N PRO A 234 0.89 -8.88 11.83
CA PRO A 234 0.30 -8.86 13.18
C PRO A 234 0.09 -7.44 13.74
N SER A 235 1.01 -6.52 13.44
CA SER A 235 1.02 -5.14 13.95
C SER A 235 -0.06 -4.22 13.37
N SER A 236 -0.73 -4.59 12.27
CA SER A 236 -1.76 -3.75 11.65
C SER A 236 -3.15 -3.97 12.23
N LYS A 237 -4.01 -2.95 12.20
CA LYS A 237 -5.45 -3.07 12.51
C LYS A 237 -6.26 -3.47 11.27
N ALA A 238 -5.70 -3.25 10.09
CA ALA A 238 -6.33 -3.62 8.83
C ALA A 238 -5.29 -4.02 7.76
N ILE A 239 -5.76 -4.77 6.78
CA ILE A 239 -5.00 -5.20 5.60
C ILE A 239 -5.73 -4.71 4.37
N LEU A 240 -5.02 -4.02 3.48
CA LEU A 240 -5.53 -3.51 2.22
C LEU A 240 -4.74 -4.13 1.07
N LYS A 241 -5.45 -4.73 0.11
CA LYS A 241 -4.83 -5.18 -1.13
C LYS A 241 -4.23 -4.00 -1.87
N ALA A 242 -2.97 -4.11 -2.26
CA ALA A 242 -2.21 -2.99 -2.77
C ALA A 242 -2.74 -2.41 -4.10
N SER A 243 -3.40 -3.24 -4.91
CA SER A 243 -4.13 -2.79 -6.11
C SER A 243 -5.29 -1.83 -5.79
N GLN A 244 -5.81 -1.86 -4.57
CA GLN A 244 -6.95 -1.06 -4.10
C GLN A 244 -6.53 0.17 -3.27
N LEU A 245 -5.23 0.45 -3.14
CA LEU A 245 -4.74 1.60 -2.39
C LEU A 245 -5.36 2.92 -2.84
N HIS A 246 -5.57 3.09 -4.15
CA HIS A 246 -6.20 4.28 -4.74
C HIS A 246 -7.62 4.56 -4.22
N LEU A 247 -8.32 3.57 -3.65
CA LEU A 247 -9.64 3.71 -3.04
C LEU A 247 -9.60 4.21 -1.59
N LEU A 248 -8.42 4.47 -1.03
CA LEU A 248 -8.26 4.98 0.34
C LEU A 248 -9.15 6.21 0.67
N PRO A 249 -9.26 7.24 -0.19
CA PRO A 249 -10.15 8.37 0.08
C PRO A 249 -11.62 7.94 0.22
N TRP A 250 -12.05 6.98 -0.59
CA TRP A 250 -13.39 6.41 -0.51
C TRP A 250 -13.58 5.66 0.81
N PHE A 251 -12.65 4.79 1.21
CA PHE A 251 -12.75 4.07 2.49
C PHE A 251 -12.88 5.01 3.69
N LEU A 252 -12.07 6.07 3.73
CA LEU A 252 -12.15 7.08 4.80
C LEU A 252 -13.48 7.85 4.77
N GLN A 253 -13.98 8.21 3.59
CA GLN A 253 -15.29 8.85 3.47
C GLN A 253 -16.43 7.94 3.95
N GLN A 254 -16.35 6.64 3.65
CA GLN A 254 -17.35 5.67 4.10
C GLN A 254 -17.29 5.49 5.61
N ALA A 255 -16.10 5.41 6.22
CA ALA A 255 -15.95 5.37 7.67
C ALA A 255 -16.62 6.58 8.36
N HIS A 256 -16.40 7.79 7.84
CA HIS A 256 -17.09 9.00 8.31
C HIS A 256 -18.61 8.92 8.18
N LYS A 257 -19.13 8.47 7.04
CA LYS A 257 -20.58 8.33 6.84
C LYS A 257 -21.17 7.29 7.80
N SER A 258 -20.48 6.18 8.01
CA SER A 258 -20.91 5.13 8.93
C SER A 258 -21.04 5.65 10.36
N ILE A 259 -20.07 6.42 10.88
CA ILE A 259 -20.19 6.95 12.25
C ILE A 259 -21.33 7.97 12.40
N ILE A 260 -21.61 8.77 11.36
CA ILE A 260 -22.75 9.70 11.36
C ILE A 260 -24.07 8.94 11.45
N ILE A 261 -24.22 7.87 10.67
CA ILE A 261 -25.41 7.01 10.69
C ILE A 261 -25.59 6.39 12.07
N VAL A 262 -24.52 5.85 12.67
CA VAL A 262 -24.56 5.26 14.01
C VAL A 262 -25.00 6.30 15.06
N ARG A 263 -24.43 7.51 15.04
CA ARG A 263 -24.81 8.59 15.96
C ARG A 263 -26.28 8.99 15.80
N LEU A 264 -26.78 9.06 14.56
CA LEU A 264 -28.18 9.34 14.29
C LEU A 264 -29.09 8.23 14.83
N SER A 265 -28.72 6.96 14.65
CA SER A 265 -29.49 5.83 15.19
C SER A 265 -29.57 5.87 16.71
N ILE A 266 -28.45 6.18 17.39
CA ILE A 266 -28.40 6.32 18.85
C ILE A 266 -29.28 7.50 19.29
N ALA A 267 -29.17 8.66 18.62
CA ALA A 267 -29.98 9.83 18.94
C ALA A 267 -31.49 9.57 18.80
N ILE A 268 -31.90 8.88 17.72
CA ILE A 268 -33.29 8.49 17.51
C ILE A 268 -33.73 7.52 18.62
N SER A 269 -32.92 6.51 18.94
CA SER A 269 -33.26 5.55 20.02
C SER A 269 -33.42 6.24 21.38
N LEU A 270 -32.55 7.19 21.70
CA LEU A 270 -32.63 7.96 22.94
C LEU A 270 -33.89 8.83 22.97
N LEU A 271 -34.23 9.49 21.85
CA LEU A 271 -35.45 10.29 21.75
C LEU A 271 -36.70 9.43 21.97
N TYR A 272 -36.77 8.24 21.37
CA TYR A 272 -37.87 7.30 21.59
C TYR A 272 -37.98 6.85 23.05
N ASN A 273 -36.86 6.54 23.70
CA ASN A 273 -36.83 6.18 25.12
C ASN A 273 -37.32 7.32 26.01
N LEU A 274 -36.89 8.56 25.74
CA LEU A 274 -37.31 9.74 26.49
C LEU A 274 -38.82 9.99 26.35
N LEU A 275 -39.37 9.84 25.14
CA LEU A 275 -40.82 9.93 24.92
C LEU A 275 -41.57 8.84 25.70
N GLY A 276 -41.07 7.61 25.72
CA GLY A 276 -41.65 6.52 26.50
C GLY A 276 -41.68 6.83 28.00
N ILE A 277 -40.57 7.31 28.56
CA ILE A 277 -40.49 7.72 29.97
C ILE A 277 -41.46 8.87 30.27
N TYR A 278 -41.56 9.86 29.39
CA TYR A 278 -42.50 10.97 29.54
C TYR A 278 -43.96 10.50 29.62
N PHE A 279 -44.38 9.59 28.75
CA PHE A 279 -45.73 9.02 28.80
C PHE A 279 -45.97 8.15 30.04
N ALA A 280 -44.93 7.43 30.51
CA ALA A 280 -45.01 6.62 31.73
C ALA A 280 -45.24 7.50 32.96
N LEU A 281 -44.47 8.59 33.09
CA LEU A 281 -44.58 9.53 34.21
C LEU A 281 -45.91 10.29 34.21
N THR A 282 -46.50 10.56 33.05
CA THR A 282 -47.81 11.24 32.94
C THR A 282 -49.00 10.29 33.15
N GLY A 283 -48.77 9.00 33.40
CA GLY A 283 -49.83 8.02 33.67
C GLY A 283 -50.73 7.68 32.48
N LYS A 284 -50.40 8.17 31.28
CA LYS A 284 -51.17 7.95 30.03
C LYS A 284 -50.78 6.69 29.27
N LEU A 285 -49.87 5.89 29.85
CA LEU A 285 -49.25 4.76 29.17
C LEU A 285 -50.07 3.48 29.40
N THR A 286 -50.92 3.13 28.44
CA THR A 286 -51.67 1.86 28.47
C THR A 286 -50.76 0.69 28.03
N PRO A 287 -51.05 -0.56 28.47
CA PRO A 287 -50.26 -1.74 28.08
C PRO A 287 -50.14 -1.94 26.55
N LEU A 288 -51.17 -1.54 25.80
CA LEU A 288 -51.17 -1.57 24.33
C LEU A 288 -50.17 -0.57 23.73
N LEU A 289 -50.10 0.65 24.28
CA LEU A 289 -49.13 1.66 23.85
C LEU A 289 -47.69 1.22 24.19
N ALA A 290 -47.46 0.63 25.37
CA ALA A 290 -46.16 0.06 25.75
C ALA A 290 -45.67 -1.01 24.77
N ALA A 291 -46.56 -1.91 24.36
CA ALA A 291 -46.25 -2.98 23.41
C ALA A 291 -45.89 -2.44 22.02
N ILE A 292 -46.61 -1.41 21.54
CA ILE A 292 -46.33 -0.77 20.24
C ILE A 292 -44.98 -0.03 20.26
N PHE A 293 -44.66 0.65 21.37
CA PHE A 293 -43.37 1.34 21.54
C PHE A 293 -42.20 0.35 21.48
N ASN A 294 -42.25 -0.73 22.26
CA ASN A 294 -41.20 -1.76 22.26
C ASN A 294 -41.07 -2.46 20.89
N ALA A 295 -42.19 -2.81 20.26
CA ALA A 295 -42.19 -3.48 18.95
C ALA A 295 -41.63 -2.59 17.83
N ARG A 296 -41.93 -1.28 17.84
CA ARG A 296 -41.38 -0.32 16.86
C ARG A 296 -39.91 -0.02 17.12
N GLN A 297 -39.48 0.08 18.38
CA GLN A 297 -38.07 0.29 18.72
C GLN A 297 -37.18 -0.87 18.26
N LEU A 298 -37.62 -2.12 18.45
CA LEU A 298 -36.95 -3.30 17.89
C LEU A 298 -36.89 -3.25 16.36
N ARG A 299 -37.93 -2.75 15.68
CA ARG A 299 -37.95 -2.66 14.21
C ARG A 299 -37.06 -1.54 13.67
N TYR A 300 -36.96 -0.39 14.34
CA TYR A 300 -36.03 0.68 13.96
C TYR A 300 -34.58 0.32 14.32
N GLY A 301 -34.34 -0.30 15.47
CA GLY A 301 -33.03 -0.82 15.86
C GLY A 301 -32.55 -1.94 14.93
N CYS A 302 -33.43 -2.89 14.59
CA CYS A 302 -33.10 -4.01 13.71
C CYS A 302 -33.10 -3.60 12.22
N GLY A 303 -33.93 -2.66 11.79
CA GLY A 303 -33.91 -2.09 10.44
C GLY A 303 -32.65 -1.27 10.15
N PHE A 304 -32.14 -0.52 11.14
CA PHE A 304 -30.82 0.10 11.06
C PHE A 304 -29.68 -0.92 11.21
N CYS A 305 -29.84 -1.97 12.03
CA CYS A 305 -28.88 -3.08 12.06
C CYS A 305 -28.84 -3.87 10.75
N TYR A 306 -29.95 -4.00 10.01
CA TYR A 306 -29.98 -4.62 8.68
C TYR A 306 -29.25 -3.77 7.65
N ALA A 307 -29.33 -2.44 7.74
CA ALA A 307 -28.46 -1.53 6.99
C ALA A 307 -26.97 -1.70 7.37
N ASN A 308 -26.66 -1.98 8.65
CA ASN A 308 -25.30 -2.28 9.11
C ASN A 308 -24.81 -3.71 8.78
N HIS A 309 -25.70 -4.70 8.61
CA HIS A 309 -25.34 -6.05 8.15
C HIS A 309 -24.90 -6.06 6.67
N PHE A 310 -25.28 -5.05 5.89
CA PHE A 310 -24.69 -4.81 4.57
C PHE A 310 -23.27 -4.20 4.66
N VAL A 311 -22.96 -3.49 5.75
CA VAL A 311 -21.64 -2.92 6.01
C VAL A 311 -20.66 -4.01 6.49
N CYS A 312 -21.10 -4.92 7.37
CA CYS A 312 -20.33 -6.04 7.89
C CYS A 312 -20.83 -7.37 7.30
N GLY A 313 -20.16 -7.88 6.25
CA GLY A 313 -20.62 -9.00 5.43
C GLY A 313 -20.60 -10.37 6.11
N CYS A 314 -21.25 -10.52 7.26
CA CYS A 314 -21.52 -11.81 7.89
C CYS A 314 -22.89 -12.31 7.40
N LYS A 315 -22.89 -13.21 6.40
CA LYS A 315 -24.04 -14.09 6.15
C LYS A 315 -24.11 -15.08 7.32
N LYS A 316 -25.14 -14.98 8.17
CA LYS A 316 -25.57 -16.14 8.97
C LYS A 316 -26.34 -17.06 8.02
N THR A 317 -25.77 -18.22 7.71
CA THR A 317 -26.51 -19.38 7.21
C THR A 317 -27.43 -19.86 8.34
N TYR A 318 -28.71 -19.52 8.24
CA TYR A 318 -29.76 -20.20 9.01
C TYR A 318 -30.07 -21.50 8.29
N ASN A 319 -29.53 -22.60 8.79
CA ASN A 319 -30.00 -23.95 8.47
C ASN A 319 -31.17 -24.23 9.41
N GLU A 320 -32.40 -24.10 8.90
CA GLU A 320 -33.59 -24.66 9.56
C GLU A 320 -33.62 -26.17 9.27
N GLY A 321 -32.94 -26.95 10.11
CA GLY A 321 -33.28 -28.35 10.32
C GLY A 321 -34.23 -28.44 11.50
N ARG A 322 -35.53 -28.60 11.24
CA ARG A 322 -36.48 -29.11 12.23
C ARG A 322 -36.40 -30.65 12.26
N PRO A 323 -36.71 -31.26 13.41
CA PRO A 323 -36.46 -32.68 13.70
C PRO A 323 -37.18 -33.65 12.77
#